data_AF-A0A2X4ZRI7-F1
#
_entry.id   AF-A0A2X4ZRI7-F1
#
_cell.length_a   1.000
_cell.length_b   1.000
_cell.length_c   1.000
_cell.angle_alpha   90.00
_cell.angle_beta   90.00
_cell.angle_gamma   90.00
#
_symmetry.space_group_name_H-M   'P 1'
#
loop_
_entity.id
_entity.type
_entity.pdbx_description
1 polymer ?
#
loop_
_entity_poly.entity_id
_entity_poly.type
_entity_poly.pdbx_seq_one_letter_code
_entity_poly.pdbx_strand_id
1 'polypeptide(L)'
;MSNTSILKKLIATSPTNKELAIFLLVLKEKSDLFYEEHENVKMDFLMRGICVNEVDGLLEDPSLFPSTWLPRHLRWESILHTKGQQLTILLSEAKQHMDYTNFIEIDPNTAENFIRLIDLTSKK
;
A
#
# COMPACT_ATOMS: atom_id res chain seq x y z
N MET A 1 -3.87 -26.06 -4.33
CA MET A 1 -4.58 -24.97 -5.06
C MET A 1 -3.66 -23.76 -5.09
N SER A 2 -3.51 -23.08 -6.23
CA SER A 2 -2.66 -21.88 -6.33
C SER A 2 -3.35 -20.65 -5.72
N ASN A 3 -2.61 -19.75 -5.07
CA ASN A 3 -3.13 -18.49 -4.49
C ASN A 3 -3.85 -17.63 -5.55
N THR A 4 -3.41 -17.71 -6.81
CA THR A 4 -4.04 -17.06 -7.95
C THR A 4 -5.47 -17.58 -8.21
N SER A 5 -5.74 -18.85 -7.95
CA SER A 5 -7.08 -19.44 -8.09
C SER A 5 -8.04 -18.98 -6.99
N ILE A 6 -7.54 -18.69 -5.79
CA ILE A 6 -8.33 -18.21 -4.65
C ILE A 6 -8.72 -16.74 -4.88
N LEU A 7 -7.76 -15.90 -5.31
CA LEU A 7 -8.03 -14.50 -5.71
C LEU A 7 -9.12 -14.41 -6.77
N LYS A 8 -9.01 -15.20 -7.85
CA LYS A 8 -10.01 -15.21 -8.92
C LYS A 8 -11.41 -15.60 -8.42
N LYS A 9 -11.50 -16.55 -7.48
CA LYS A 9 -12.78 -17.00 -6.92
C LYS A 9 -13.42 -15.94 -6.00
N LEU A 10 -12.63 -15.26 -5.19
CA LEU A 10 -13.08 -14.18 -4.30
C LEU A 10 -13.51 -12.91 -5.07
N ILE A 11 -12.83 -12.61 -6.17
CA ILE A 11 -13.20 -11.51 -7.08
C ILE A 11 -14.51 -11.82 -7.81
N ALA A 12 -14.74 -13.09 -8.16
CA ALA A 12 -15.97 -13.53 -8.84
C ALA A 12 -17.22 -13.55 -7.93
N THR A 13 -17.06 -13.51 -6.60
CA THR A 13 -18.19 -13.61 -5.66
C THR A 13 -19.00 -12.33 -5.48
N SER A 14 -18.45 -11.14 -5.75
CA SER A 14 -19.20 -9.87 -5.66
C SER A 14 -18.49 -8.74 -6.41
N PRO A 15 -19.21 -7.82 -7.09
CA PRO A 15 -18.63 -6.60 -7.65
C PRO A 15 -17.93 -5.73 -6.60
N THR A 16 -18.40 -5.69 -5.35
CA THR A 16 -17.75 -4.95 -4.27
C THR A 16 -16.40 -5.55 -3.88
N ASN A 17 -16.29 -6.88 -3.84
CA ASN A 17 -15.03 -7.58 -3.58
C ASN A 17 -14.01 -7.34 -4.69
N LYS A 18 -14.48 -7.23 -5.94
CA LYS A 18 -13.61 -6.88 -7.07
C LYS A 18 -13.01 -5.49 -6.90
N GLU A 19 -13.83 -4.49 -6.59
CA GLU A 19 -13.34 -3.11 -6.38
C GLU A 19 -12.39 -3.02 -5.18
N LEU A 20 -12.68 -3.73 -4.08
CA LEU A 20 -11.76 -3.81 -2.94
C LEU A 20 -10.42 -4.44 -3.32
N ALA A 21 -10.41 -5.53 -4.09
CA ALA A 21 -9.19 -6.17 -4.55
C ALA A 21 -8.37 -5.25 -5.47
N ILE A 22 -9.03 -4.53 -6.39
CA ILE A 22 -8.37 -3.55 -7.27
C ILE A 22 -7.75 -2.43 -6.44
N PHE A 23 -8.51 -1.86 -5.51
CA PHE A 23 -8.02 -0.81 -4.63
C PHE A 23 -6.76 -1.24 -3.84
N LEU A 24 -6.78 -2.44 -3.26
CA LEU A 24 -5.64 -2.97 -2.52
C LEU A 24 -4.42 -3.23 -3.40
N LEU A 25 -4.62 -3.64 -4.66
CA LEU A 25 -3.52 -3.78 -5.63
C LEU A 25 -2.89 -2.43 -5.98
N VAL A 26 -3.71 -1.41 -6.24
CA VAL A 26 -3.23 -0.05 -6.53
C VAL A 26 -2.50 0.54 -5.33
N LEU A 27 -3.00 0.30 -4.11
CA LEU A 27 -2.36 0.73 -2.86
C LEU A 27 -1.00 0.04 -2.65
N LYS A 28 -0.91 -1.27 -2.94
CA LYS A 28 0.37 -1.99 -2.92
C LYS A 28 1.35 -1.41 -3.92
N GLU A 29 0.93 -1.25 -5.17
CA GLU A 29 1.75 -0.71 -6.25
C GLU A 29 2.27 0.70 -5.91
N LYS A 30 1.40 1.57 -5.40
CA LYS A 30 1.77 2.91 -4.93
C LYS A 30 2.82 2.86 -3.82
N SER A 31 2.65 1.96 -2.85
CA SER A 31 3.61 1.76 -1.77
C SER A 31 4.95 1.25 -2.27
N ASP A 32 4.96 0.37 -3.26
CA ASP A 32 6.19 -0.16 -3.86
C ASP A 32 6.95 0.91 -4.63
N LEU A 33 6.24 1.70 -5.45
CA LEU A 33 6.81 2.85 -6.15
C LEU A 33 7.39 3.88 -5.18
N PHE A 34 6.71 4.12 -4.05
CA PHE A 34 7.25 4.98 -3.00
C PHE A 34 8.57 4.43 -2.44
N TYR A 35 8.66 3.14 -2.09
CA TYR A 35 9.90 2.58 -1.56
C TYR A 35 11.04 2.58 -2.58
N GLU A 36 10.74 2.36 -3.86
CA GLU A 36 11.73 2.47 -4.93
C GLU A 36 12.26 3.90 -5.07
N GLU A 37 11.38 4.90 -5.13
CA GLU A 37 11.77 6.31 -5.19
C GLU A 37 12.51 6.74 -3.91
N HIS A 38 12.06 6.30 -2.74
CA HIS A 38 12.69 6.53 -1.45
C HIS A 38 14.14 6.06 -1.40
N GLU A 39 14.41 4.82 -1.85
CA GLU A 39 15.79 4.31 -1.89
C GLU A 39 16.65 5.06 -2.90
N ASN A 40 16.10 5.45 -4.06
CA ASN A 40 16.83 6.25 -5.04
C ASN A 40 17.23 7.63 -4.49
N VAL A 41 16.30 8.34 -3.84
CA VAL A 41 16.55 9.65 -3.22
C VAL A 41 17.54 9.51 -2.05
N LYS A 42 17.39 8.47 -1.23
CA LYS A 42 18.32 8.14 -0.14
C LYS A 42 19.75 7.99 -0.67
N MET A 43 19.93 7.22 -1.73
CA MET A 43 21.25 6.98 -2.31
C MET A 43 21.85 8.25 -2.93
N ASP A 44 21.05 9.11 -3.57
CA ASP A 44 21.52 10.42 -4.07
C ASP A 44 22.04 11.32 -2.94
N PHE A 45 21.31 11.43 -1.82
CA PHE A 45 21.78 12.19 -0.66
C PHE A 45 23.07 11.63 -0.04
N LEU A 46 23.15 10.30 0.09
CA LEU A 46 24.36 9.66 0.61
C LEU A 46 25.57 9.87 -0.33
N MET A 47 25.37 9.81 -1.65
CA MET A 47 26.43 10.10 -2.63
C MET A 47 26.91 11.56 -2.58
N ARG A 48 26.06 12.49 -2.14
CA ARG A 48 26.41 13.90 -1.90
C ARG A 48 27.08 14.13 -0.54
N GLY A 49 27.28 13.07 0.25
CA GLY A 49 27.99 13.11 1.53
C GLY A 49 27.12 13.51 2.73
N ILE A 50 25.80 13.53 2.60
CA ILE A 50 24.89 13.76 3.73
C ILE A 50 24.92 12.52 4.64
N CYS A 51 25.00 12.71 5.96
CA CYS A 51 25.07 11.57 6.86
C CYS A 51 23.71 10.86 7.00
N VAL A 52 23.73 9.55 7.26
CA VAL A 52 22.52 8.70 7.30
C VAL A 52 21.43 9.26 8.22
N ASN A 53 21.79 9.78 9.39
CA ASN A 53 20.82 10.33 10.35
C ASN A 53 20.09 11.57 9.83
N GLU A 54 20.77 12.41 9.05
CA GLU A 54 20.16 13.60 8.43
C GLU A 54 19.26 13.19 7.26
N VAL A 55 19.70 12.21 6.45
CA VAL A 55 18.94 11.67 5.33
C VAL A 55 17.59 11.12 5.78
N ASP A 56 17.55 10.33 6.85
CA ASP A 56 16.30 9.73 7.34
C ASP A 56 15.25 10.80 7.73
N GLY A 57 15.68 11.98 8.20
CA GLY A 57 14.78 13.10 8.48
C GLY A 57 14.26 13.80 7.22
N LEU A 58 15.08 13.87 6.17
CA LEU A 58 14.71 14.47 4.88
C LEU A 58 13.71 13.60 4.11
N LEU A 59 13.86 12.28 4.18
CA LEU A 59 13.05 11.31 3.42
C LEU A 59 11.57 11.21 3.86
N GLU A 60 11.16 11.93 4.88
CA GLU A 60 9.74 12.04 5.26
C GLU A 60 9.10 13.35 4.73
N ASP A 61 9.83 14.18 3.97
CA ASP A 61 9.28 15.35 3.29
C ASP A 61 8.47 14.93 2.03
N PRO A 62 7.15 15.22 1.99
CA PRO A 62 6.30 14.91 0.85
C PRO A 62 6.78 15.51 -0.48
N SER A 63 7.47 16.66 -0.43
CA SER A 63 7.93 17.38 -1.63
C SER A 63 8.99 16.63 -2.42
N LEU A 64 9.68 15.68 -1.78
CA LEU A 64 10.64 14.78 -2.43
C LEU A 64 9.97 13.67 -3.24
N PHE A 65 8.68 13.41 -3.00
CA PHE A 65 7.94 12.30 -3.57
C PHE A 65 6.63 12.77 -4.23
N PRO A 66 6.68 13.69 -5.20
CA PRO A 66 5.51 14.40 -5.73
C PRO A 66 4.44 13.47 -6.31
N SER A 67 4.84 12.28 -6.76
CA SER A 67 3.95 11.34 -7.43
C SER A 67 3.70 10.05 -6.65
N THR A 68 4.49 9.73 -5.62
CA THR A 68 4.39 8.46 -4.90
C THR A 68 4.11 8.61 -3.41
N TRP A 69 4.18 9.84 -2.87
CA TRP A 69 4.13 10.06 -1.43
C TRP A 69 2.97 9.35 -0.73
N LEU A 70 3.32 8.58 0.31
CA LEU A 70 2.38 7.95 1.23
C LEU A 70 2.82 8.19 2.68
N PRO A 71 1.92 8.70 3.54
CA PRO A 71 2.12 8.72 4.99
C PRO A 71 2.49 7.34 5.52
N ARG A 72 3.39 7.29 6.51
CA ARG A 72 3.96 6.05 7.03
C ARG A 72 2.91 5.00 7.43
N HIS A 73 1.81 5.41 8.06
CA HIS A 73 0.73 4.50 8.49
C HIS A 73 -0.15 3.98 7.34
N LEU A 74 -0.07 4.59 6.15
CA LEU A 74 -0.79 4.17 4.94
C LEU A 74 0.08 3.33 3.99
N ARG A 75 1.37 3.18 4.27
CA ARG A 75 2.28 2.30 3.51
C ARG A 75 1.89 0.82 3.71
N TRP A 76 2.20 -0.03 2.74
CA TRP A 76 1.76 -1.42 2.73
C TRP A 76 2.20 -2.21 3.97
N GLU A 77 3.40 -1.95 4.48
CA GLU A 77 3.92 -2.59 5.69
C GLU A 77 3.00 -2.34 6.90
N SER A 78 2.61 -1.09 7.13
CA SER A 78 1.67 -0.70 8.20
C SER A 78 0.31 -1.38 8.05
N ILE A 79 -0.19 -1.47 6.81
CA ILE A 79 -1.47 -2.11 6.50
C ILE A 79 -1.45 -3.62 6.76
N LEU A 80 -0.35 -4.30 6.39
CA LEU A 80 -0.18 -5.73 6.56
C LEU A 80 -0.34 -6.19 8.02
N HIS A 81 0.12 -5.34 8.94
CA HIS A 81 0.09 -5.58 10.38
C HIS A 81 -1.19 -5.10 11.09
N THR A 82 -2.08 -4.40 10.37
CA THR A 82 -3.32 -3.86 10.95
C THR A 82 -4.51 -4.82 10.76
N LYS A 83 -5.44 -4.84 11.72
CA LYS A 83 -6.56 -5.79 11.79
C LYS A 83 -7.88 -5.15 12.19
N GLY A 84 -8.98 -5.84 11.87
CA GLY A 84 -10.32 -5.46 12.33
C GLY A 84 -10.72 -4.03 11.97
N GLN A 85 -11.38 -3.33 12.90
CA GLN A 85 -11.90 -1.98 12.64
C GLN A 85 -10.81 -0.95 12.32
N GLN A 86 -9.61 -1.11 12.89
CA GLN A 86 -8.49 -0.22 12.60
C GLN A 86 -8.06 -0.33 11.13
N LEU A 87 -8.12 -1.53 10.55
CA LEU A 87 -7.82 -1.74 9.13
C LEU A 87 -8.84 -1.00 8.26
N THR A 88 -10.13 -1.07 8.60
CA THR A 88 -11.18 -0.35 7.87
C THR A 88 -10.94 1.17 7.88
N ILE A 89 -10.51 1.72 9.02
CA ILE A 89 -10.18 3.15 9.15
C ILE A 89 -8.99 3.50 8.25
N LEU A 90 -7.89 2.74 8.34
CA LEU A 90 -6.70 2.98 7.52
C LEU A 90 -6.99 2.89 6.03
N LEU A 91 -7.75 1.88 5.59
CA LEU A 91 -8.11 1.73 4.18
C LEU A 91 -9.04 2.86 3.70
N SER A 92 -9.90 3.38 4.57
CA SER A 92 -10.74 4.55 4.26
C SER A 92 -9.89 5.82 4.11
N GLU A 93 -8.90 6.00 4.97
CA GLU A 93 -7.95 7.11 4.90
C GLU A 93 -7.06 7.00 3.66
N ALA A 94 -6.51 5.82 3.37
CA ALA A 94 -5.74 5.56 2.15
C ALA A 94 -6.55 5.87 0.89
N LYS A 95 -7.83 5.51 0.87
CA LYS A 95 -8.75 5.84 -0.23
C LYS A 95 -8.85 7.35 -0.44
N GLN A 96 -8.99 8.12 0.64
CA GLN A 96 -9.05 9.58 0.59
C GLN A 96 -7.72 10.18 0.12
N HIS A 97 -6.60 9.74 0.68
CA HIS A 97 -5.26 10.23 0.32
C HIS A 97 -4.90 9.97 -1.15
N MET A 98 -5.38 8.87 -1.72
CA MET A 98 -5.14 8.50 -3.12
C MET A 98 -6.18 9.04 -4.09
N ASP A 99 -7.15 9.84 -3.62
CA ASP A 99 -8.29 10.31 -4.42
C ASP A 99 -9.02 9.17 -5.15
N TYR A 100 -9.10 7.98 -4.53
CA TYR A 100 -9.69 6.80 -5.16
C TYR A 100 -11.22 6.90 -5.12
N THR A 101 -11.83 7.21 -6.27
CA THR A 101 -13.25 7.62 -6.34
C THR A 101 -14.25 6.46 -6.37
N ASN A 102 -13.84 5.25 -6.75
CA ASN A 102 -14.78 4.13 -6.86
C ASN A 102 -15.42 3.80 -5.50
N PHE A 103 -16.66 3.34 -5.55
CA PHE A 103 -17.34 2.81 -4.37
C PHE A 103 -16.65 1.50 -3.96
N ILE A 104 -16.24 1.44 -2.69
CA ILE A 104 -15.65 0.25 -2.09
C ILE A 104 -16.37 0.02 -0.77
N GLU A 105 -16.87 -1.19 -0.58
CA GLU A 105 -17.30 -1.67 0.72
C GLU A 105 -16.12 -2.38 1.38
N ILE A 106 -15.73 -1.93 2.58
CA ILE A 106 -14.56 -2.45 3.29
C ILE A 106 -15.04 -3.34 4.43
N ASP A 107 -15.26 -4.62 4.13
CA ASP A 107 -15.36 -5.67 5.15
C ASP A 107 -13.95 -6.04 5.63
N PRO A 108 -13.64 -5.91 6.94
CA PRO A 108 -12.29 -6.12 7.45
C PRO A 108 -11.79 -7.56 7.22
N ASN A 109 -12.65 -8.57 7.33
CA ASN A 109 -12.22 -9.96 7.12
C ASN A 109 -11.83 -10.22 5.66
N THR A 110 -12.63 -9.70 4.73
CA THR A 110 -12.38 -9.79 3.29
C THR A 110 -11.13 -9.01 2.91
N ALA A 111 -10.96 -7.79 3.43
CA ALA A 111 -9.76 -6.98 3.22
C ALA A 111 -8.50 -7.69 3.73
N GLU A 112 -8.52 -8.26 4.93
CA GLU A 112 -7.40 -9.02 5.48
C GLU A 112 -7.01 -10.22 4.61
N ASN A 113 -8.00 -10.95 4.09
CA ASN A 113 -7.76 -12.07 3.20
C ASN A 113 -7.11 -11.60 1.88
N PHE A 114 -7.59 -10.51 1.29
CA PHE A 114 -6.98 -9.96 0.07
C PHE A 114 -5.57 -9.45 0.32
N ILE A 115 -5.33 -8.71 1.40
CA ILE A 115 -3.99 -8.22 1.77
C ILE A 115 -3.01 -9.38 1.89
N ARG A 116 -3.38 -10.46 2.59
CA ARG A 116 -2.55 -11.66 2.71
C ARG A 116 -2.27 -12.31 1.35
N LEU A 117 -3.29 -12.44 0.50
CA LEU A 117 -3.14 -13.05 -0.81
C LEU A 117 -2.22 -12.21 -1.73
N ILE A 118 -2.38 -10.89 -1.72
CA ILE A 118 -1.55 -9.96 -2.49
C ILE A 118 -0.09 -10.07 -2.02
N ASP A 119 0.17 -10.00 -0.70
CA ASP A 119 1.52 -10.13 -0.14
C ASP A 119 2.21 -11.44 -0.54
N LEU A 120 1.48 -12.57 -0.48
CA LEU A 120 1.99 -13.88 -0.89
C LEU A 120 2.31 -13.96 -2.39
N THR A 121 1.63 -13.18 -3.23
CA THR A 121 1.88 -13.16 -4.69
C THR A 121 3.01 -12.23 -5.10
N SER A 122 3.32 -11.21 -4.29
CA SER A 122 4.38 -10.23 -4.56
C SER A 122 5.78 -10.67 -4.14
N LYS A 123 5.92 -11.70 -3.29
CA LYS A 123 7.23 -12.24 -2.83
C LYS A 123 7.93 -13.15 -3.86
N LYS A 124 7.89 -12.80 -5.15
CA LYS A 124 8.53 -13.58 -6.23
C LYS A 124 9.81 -12.94 -6.71
#